data_AF-E5AZZ7-F1
#
_entry.id   AF-E5AZZ7-F1
#
_cell.length_a   1.000
_cell.length_b   1.000
_cell.length_c   1.000
_cell.angle_alpha   90.00
_cell.angle_beta   90.00
_cell.angle_gamma   90.00
#
_symmetry.space_group_name_H-M   'P 1'
#
loop_
_entity.id
_entity.type
_entity.pdbx_description
1 polymer ?
#
loop_
_entity_poly.entity_id
_entity_poly.type
_entity_poly.pdbx_seq_one_letter_code
_entity_poly.pdbx_strand_id
1 'polypeptide(L)'
;SENMPEGFKSDRFRFIARTITASEEAPTEGADGEIRIKPNLYILVWEPSFYEELLTRDYFFLFPPEILKQHTLVFQLYSFFRSRMVRKHTDCMLLSELNQKLARNIEWRRFSMDLIRELKRLSDGKGTEDLFVVNLWGYHLTIETMIENGKVMDYQVDIKCDVEEVLRYSRARTTNAGKRNMAPTLPNPLRNEMVTRQQLDELSG
;
A
#
# COMPACT_ATOMS: atom_id res chain seq x y z
N SER A 1 -21.18 -20.59 12.07
CA SER A 1 -22.11 -21.49 11.36
C SER A 1 -23.27 -21.75 12.29
N GLU A 2 -24.47 -21.23 11.99
CA GLU A 2 -25.63 -21.27 12.91
C GLU A 2 -25.99 -22.68 13.40
N ASN A 3 -25.63 -23.74 12.66
CA ASN A 3 -25.91 -25.13 13.02
C ASN A 3 -24.68 -25.98 13.39
N MET A 4 -23.48 -25.37 13.50
CA MET A 4 -22.28 -26.09 13.95
C MET A 4 -21.64 -25.33 15.12
N PRO A 5 -21.84 -25.81 16.37
CA PRO A 5 -21.31 -25.15 17.56
C PRO A 5 -19.76 -25.20 17.63
N GLU A 6 -19.13 -26.17 16.98
CA GLU A 6 -17.66 -26.30 16.86
C GLU A 6 -17.20 -26.31 15.38
N GLY A 7 -17.70 -25.37 14.59
CA GLY A 7 -17.32 -25.24 13.18
C GLY A 7 -15.94 -24.60 12.98
N PHE A 8 -15.05 -25.25 12.24
CA PHE A 8 -13.84 -24.61 11.73
C PHE A 8 -14.20 -23.68 10.56
N LYS A 9 -14.06 -22.36 10.74
CA LYS A 9 -14.24 -21.39 9.66
C LYS A 9 -12.98 -21.33 8.81
N SER A 10 -13.11 -21.68 7.53
CA SER A 10 -12.11 -21.38 6.50
C SER A 10 -12.64 -20.29 5.59
N ASP A 11 -11.80 -19.32 5.24
CA ASP A 11 -12.13 -18.24 4.32
C ASP A 11 -11.13 -18.23 3.16
N ARG A 12 -11.64 -18.41 1.94
CA ARG A 12 -10.83 -18.44 0.72
C ARG A 12 -10.99 -17.11 -0.01
N PHE A 13 -9.92 -16.32 -0.01
CA PHE A 13 -9.91 -14.98 -0.58
C PHE A 13 -8.93 -14.86 -1.76
N ARG A 14 -9.26 -14.00 -2.74
CA ARG A 14 -8.37 -13.56 -3.81
C ARG A 14 -8.68 -12.09 -4.13
N PHE A 15 -7.65 -11.24 -4.20
CA PHE A 15 -7.83 -9.80 -4.46
C PHE A 15 -8.53 -9.51 -5.80
N ILE A 16 -8.07 -10.17 -6.87
CA ILE A 16 -8.58 -9.96 -8.23
C ILE A 16 -9.45 -11.14 -8.62
N ALA A 17 -10.74 -10.89 -8.82
CA ALA A 17 -11.70 -11.89 -9.28
C ALA A 17 -11.50 -12.20 -10.78
N ARG A 18 -11.23 -11.17 -11.60
CA ARG A 18 -10.95 -11.31 -13.03
C ARG A 18 -9.99 -10.23 -13.51
N THR A 19 -9.07 -10.61 -14.39
CA THR A 19 -8.18 -9.70 -15.11
C THR A 19 -8.44 -9.85 -16.60
N ILE A 20 -8.73 -8.75 -17.29
CA ILE A 20 -8.70 -8.70 -18.75
C ILE A 20 -7.46 -7.88 -19.13
N THR A 21 -6.65 -8.41 -20.03
CA THR A 21 -5.36 -7.85 -20.40
C THR A 21 -5.33 -7.53 -21.88
N ALA A 22 -4.66 -6.43 -22.25
CA ALA A 22 -4.33 -6.14 -23.64
C ALA A 22 -2.82 -6.00 -23.78
N SER A 23 -2.25 -6.72 -24.75
CA SER A 23 -0.83 -6.76 -25.07
C SER A 23 -0.63 -6.16 -26.46
N GLU A 24 0.48 -5.45 -26.65
CA GLU A 24 0.91 -4.99 -27.97
C GLU A 24 1.57 -6.13 -28.75
N GLU A 25 2.40 -6.91 -28.06
CA GLU A 25 3.06 -8.09 -28.61
C GLU A 25 2.11 -9.30 -28.66
N ALA A 26 2.29 -10.15 -29.66
CA ALA A 26 1.58 -11.43 -29.76
C ALA A 26 2.01 -12.40 -28.63
N PRO A 27 1.12 -13.29 -28.17
CA PRO A 27 1.47 -14.32 -27.20
C PRO A 27 2.61 -15.24 -27.70
N THR A 28 3.53 -15.60 -26.82
CA THR A 28 4.67 -16.49 -27.11
C THR A 28 4.63 -17.72 -26.21
N GLU A 29 5.03 -18.88 -26.72
CA GLU A 29 5.17 -20.10 -25.90
C GLU A 29 6.51 -20.09 -25.16
N GLY A 30 6.49 -20.34 -23.85
CA GLY A 30 7.67 -20.46 -23.01
C GLY A 30 8.37 -21.81 -23.18
N ALA A 31 9.59 -21.93 -22.65
CA ALA A 31 10.35 -23.20 -22.66
C ALA A 31 9.67 -24.31 -21.82
N ASP A 32 8.75 -23.92 -20.95
CA ASP A 32 7.86 -24.75 -20.13
C ASP A 32 6.57 -25.18 -20.87
N GLY A 33 6.35 -24.69 -22.11
CA GLY A 33 5.12 -24.92 -22.88
C GLY A 33 3.95 -24.03 -22.46
N GLU A 34 4.15 -23.08 -21.55
CA GLU A 34 3.10 -22.16 -21.11
C GLU A 34 3.03 -20.91 -22.00
N ILE A 35 1.82 -20.40 -22.24
CA ILE A 35 1.64 -19.15 -22.97
C ILE A 35 2.06 -17.95 -22.11
N ARG A 36 3.00 -17.17 -22.64
CA ARG A 36 3.48 -15.92 -22.04
C ARG A 36 2.93 -14.73 -22.82
N ILE A 37 2.39 -13.77 -22.07
CA ILE A 37 1.88 -12.50 -22.59
C ILE A 37 2.59 -11.33 -21.90
N LYS A 38 2.73 -10.20 -22.59
CA LYS A 38 3.28 -8.95 -22.04
C LYS A 38 2.25 -7.82 -22.15
N PRO A 39 1.31 -7.77 -21.20
CA PRO A 39 0.24 -6.79 -21.26
C PRO A 39 0.69 -5.40 -20.82
N ASN A 40 0.18 -4.38 -21.51
CA ASN A 40 0.39 -2.96 -21.18
C ASN A 40 -0.86 -2.33 -20.55
N LEU A 41 -2.03 -2.93 -20.77
CA LEU A 41 -3.30 -2.49 -20.21
C LEU A 41 -3.94 -3.61 -19.38
N TYR A 42 -4.44 -3.23 -18.21
CA TYR A 42 -5.14 -4.10 -17.29
C TYR A 42 -6.52 -3.54 -16.96
N ILE A 43 -7.57 -4.33 -17.22
CA ILE A 43 -8.91 -4.09 -16.72
C ILE A 43 -9.12 -5.05 -15.55
N LEU A 44 -9.11 -4.50 -14.34
CA LEU A 44 -9.18 -5.26 -13.10
C LEU A 44 -10.61 -5.31 -12.58
N VAL A 45 -11.09 -6.53 -12.31
CA VAL A 45 -12.31 -6.78 -11.55
C VAL A 45 -11.90 -7.32 -10.20
N TRP A 46 -12.00 -6.47 -9.18
CA TRP A 46 -11.70 -6.80 -7.79
C TRP A 46 -12.74 -7.77 -7.19
N GLU A 47 -12.37 -8.47 -6.12
CA GLU A 47 -13.37 -9.20 -5.32
C GLU A 47 -14.41 -8.22 -4.75
N PRO A 48 -15.72 -8.50 -4.86
CA PRO A 48 -16.77 -7.53 -4.56
C PRO A 48 -16.71 -6.94 -3.15
N SER A 49 -16.49 -7.78 -2.13
CA SER A 49 -16.46 -7.35 -0.72
C SER A 49 -15.29 -6.40 -0.48
N PHE A 50 -14.13 -6.74 -1.00
CA PHE A 50 -12.92 -5.93 -0.95
C PHE A 50 -13.05 -4.64 -1.77
N TYR A 51 -13.71 -4.67 -2.93
CA TYR A 51 -13.91 -3.47 -3.75
C TYR A 51 -14.78 -2.43 -3.05
N GLU A 52 -15.88 -2.86 -2.42
CA GLU A 52 -16.71 -1.98 -1.60
C GLU A 52 -15.92 -1.43 -0.41
N GLU A 53 -15.11 -2.26 0.24
CA GLU A 53 -14.23 -1.80 1.34
C GLU A 53 -13.20 -0.77 0.84
N LEU A 54 -12.60 -1.00 -0.33
CA LEU A 54 -11.63 -0.10 -0.95
C LEU A 54 -12.21 1.28 -1.25
N LEU A 55 -13.47 1.35 -1.70
CA LEU A 55 -14.16 2.61 -2.00
C LEU A 55 -14.64 3.35 -0.74
N THR A 56 -15.11 2.59 0.25
CA THR A 56 -15.73 3.13 1.48
C THR A 56 -14.70 3.48 2.56
N ARG A 57 -13.61 2.73 2.68
CA ARG A 57 -12.55 2.88 3.68
C ARG A 57 -11.24 3.35 3.05
N ASP A 58 -11.34 4.37 2.21
CA ASP A 58 -10.23 4.95 1.45
C ASP A 58 -9.01 5.32 2.32
N TYR A 59 -9.24 5.85 3.53
CA TYR A 59 -8.17 6.13 4.48
C TYR A 59 -7.31 4.92 4.84
N PHE A 60 -7.78 3.67 4.73
CA PHE A 60 -6.93 2.51 5.05
C PHE A 60 -6.05 2.07 3.88
N PHE A 61 -6.50 2.30 2.64
CA PHE A 61 -5.86 1.77 1.44
C PHE A 61 -5.10 2.80 0.61
N LEU A 62 -5.35 4.10 0.83
CA LEU A 62 -4.57 5.15 0.18
C LEU A 62 -3.26 5.41 0.92
N PHE A 63 -2.18 5.23 0.19
CA PHE A 63 -0.82 5.53 0.62
C PHE A 63 -0.31 6.78 -0.12
N PRO A 64 0.56 7.59 0.51
CA PRO A 64 1.30 8.62 -0.22
C PRO A 64 2.01 8.01 -1.44
N PRO A 65 1.85 8.53 -2.67
CA PRO A 65 2.45 7.91 -3.86
C PRO A 65 3.97 7.71 -3.77
N GLU A 66 4.64 8.56 -2.99
CA GLU A 66 6.08 8.54 -2.77
C GLU A 66 6.52 7.32 -1.95
N ILE A 67 5.68 6.79 -1.03
CA ILE A 67 6.01 5.60 -0.23
C ILE A 67 6.06 4.33 -1.09
N LEU A 68 5.29 4.30 -2.20
CA LEU A 68 5.22 3.16 -3.11
C LEU A 68 6.51 2.94 -3.90
N LYS A 69 7.40 3.93 -3.92
CA LYS A 69 8.72 3.88 -4.56
C LYS A 69 9.85 3.60 -3.57
N GLN A 70 9.55 3.54 -2.27
CA GLN A 70 10.56 3.36 -1.24
C GLN A 70 10.97 1.91 -1.07
N HIS A 71 12.08 1.70 -0.35
CA HIS A 71 12.52 0.38 0.05
C HIS A 71 11.43 -0.35 0.85
N THR A 72 11.33 -1.68 0.68
CA THR A 72 10.29 -2.51 1.28
C THR A 72 10.16 -2.33 2.80
N LEU A 73 11.29 -2.22 3.52
CA LEU A 73 11.28 -2.02 4.97
C LEU A 73 10.64 -0.68 5.37
N VAL A 74 10.85 0.38 4.58
CA VAL A 74 10.25 1.71 4.83
C VAL A 74 8.75 1.65 4.59
N PHE A 75 8.32 0.99 3.50
CA PHE A 75 6.90 0.77 3.21
C PHE A 75 6.21 -0.06 4.31
N GLN A 76 6.86 -1.12 4.79
CA GLN A 76 6.35 -1.95 5.90
C GLN A 76 6.27 -1.16 7.21
N LEU A 77 7.29 -0.36 7.52
CA LEU A 77 7.29 0.52 8.70
C LEU A 77 6.13 1.52 8.66
N TYR A 78 5.94 2.21 7.54
CA TYR A 78 4.83 3.15 7.35
C TYR A 78 3.46 2.45 7.49
N SER A 79 3.30 1.30 6.84
CA SER A 79 2.06 0.50 6.92
C SER A 79 1.76 0.05 8.35
N PHE A 80 2.79 -0.33 9.11
CA PHE A 80 2.66 -0.68 10.52
C PHE A 80 2.21 0.51 11.38
N PHE A 81 2.78 1.71 11.16
CA PHE A 81 2.35 2.91 11.88
C PHE A 81 0.91 3.32 11.53
N ARG A 82 0.47 3.15 10.28
CA ARG A 82 -0.92 3.38 9.88
C ARG A 82 -1.91 2.53 10.66
N SER A 83 -1.56 1.29 11.00
CA SER A 83 -2.40 0.43 11.84
C SER A 83 -2.22 0.70 13.35
N ARG A 84 -1.00 1.00 13.81
CA ARG A 84 -0.69 1.16 15.24
C ARG A 84 -1.09 2.52 15.82
N MET A 85 -0.95 3.58 15.04
CA MET A 85 -1.08 4.97 15.52
C MET A 85 -2.50 5.55 15.35
N VAL A 86 -3.50 4.75 14.97
CA VAL A 86 -4.88 5.20 14.66
C VAL A 86 -5.52 6.05 15.77
N ARG A 87 -5.09 5.88 17.02
CA ARG A 87 -5.60 6.65 18.18
C ARG A 87 -4.48 7.14 19.12
N LYS A 88 -3.23 7.14 18.64
CA LYS A 88 -2.06 7.56 19.42
C LYS A 88 -1.41 8.76 18.74
N HIS A 89 -1.19 9.83 19.49
CA HIS A 89 -0.44 10.99 19.01
C HIS A 89 1.06 10.80 19.17
N THR A 90 1.50 10.06 20.18
CA THR A 90 2.90 9.73 20.42
C THR A 90 3.05 8.28 20.83
N ASP A 91 4.19 7.68 20.52
CA ASP A 91 4.59 6.35 20.97
C ASP A 91 6.13 6.28 20.95
N CYS A 92 6.70 5.36 21.72
CA CYS A 92 8.13 5.08 21.71
C CYS A 92 8.31 3.57 21.53
N MET A 93 9.28 3.17 20.70
CA MET A 93 9.58 1.77 20.43
C MET A 93 11.08 1.57 20.23
N LEU A 94 11.57 0.39 20.59
CA LEU A 94 12.90 -0.05 20.19
C LEU A 94 12.89 -0.59 18.77
N LEU A 95 13.99 -0.41 18.06
CA LEU A 95 14.15 -0.94 16.72
C LEU A 95 14.18 -2.48 16.73
N SER A 96 14.66 -3.10 17.80
CA SER A 96 14.56 -4.56 18.02
C SER A 96 13.10 -5.06 18.09
N GLU A 97 12.19 -4.30 18.71
CA GLU A 97 10.76 -4.60 18.72
C GLU A 97 10.14 -4.45 17.32
N LEU A 98 10.57 -3.42 16.58
CA LEU A 98 10.15 -3.23 15.18
C LEU A 98 10.60 -4.41 14.32
N ASN A 99 11.82 -4.95 14.52
CA ASN A 99 12.28 -6.13 13.81
C ASN A 99 11.33 -7.33 14.05
N GLN A 100 10.94 -7.57 15.30
CA GLN A 100 10.03 -8.66 15.67
C GLN A 100 8.60 -8.48 15.13
N LYS A 101 8.19 -7.25 14.81
CA LYS A 101 6.85 -6.96 14.27
C LYS A 101 6.82 -6.90 12.75
N LEU A 102 7.91 -6.46 12.12
CA LEU A 102 7.97 -6.25 10.66
C LEU A 102 8.63 -7.42 9.93
N ALA A 103 9.69 -8.00 10.50
CA ALA A 103 10.61 -8.87 9.77
C ALA A 103 11.28 -9.92 10.66
N ARG A 104 10.48 -10.76 11.35
CA ARG A 104 10.97 -11.82 12.27
C ARG A 104 12.03 -12.76 11.68
N ASN A 105 12.00 -12.97 10.36
CA ASN A 105 12.91 -13.87 9.66
C ASN A 105 14.23 -13.19 9.25
N ILE A 106 14.37 -11.88 9.48
CA ILE A 106 15.58 -11.12 9.16
C ILE A 106 16.41 -10.94 10.42
N GLU A 107 17.71 -11.27 10.32
CA GLU A 107 18.65 -11.04 11.40
C GLU A 107 18.71 -9.56 11.79
N TRP A 108 18.80 -9.29 13.09
CA TRP A 108 18.89 -7.95 13.67
C TRP A 108 19.89 -7.04 12.95
N ARG A 109 21.12 -7.52 12.73
CA ARG A 109 22.20 -6.72 12.14
C ARG A 109 21.87 -6.24 10.73
N ARG A 110 21.24 -7.09 9.92
CA ARG A 110 20.83 -6.75 8.56
C ARG A 110 19.62 -5.81 8.57
N PHE A 111 18.61 -6.13 9.39
CA PHE A 111 17.41 -5.30 9.52
C PHE A 111 17.75 -3.87 9.97
N SER A 112 18.52 -3.74 11.04
CA SER A 112 18.93 -2.44 11.58
C SER A 112 19.76 -1.64 10.59
N MET A 113 20.78 -2.26 9.97
CA MET A 113 21.63 -1.59 8.99
C MET A 113 20.82 -1.10 7.77
N ASP A 114 19.97 -1.94 7.20
CA ASP A 114 19.19 -1.58 6.02
C ASP A 114 18.14 -0.52 6.36
N LEU A 115 17.40 -0.67 7.46
CA LEU A 115 16.36 0.29 7.83
C LEU A 115 16.96 1.65 8.23
N ILE A 116 18.00 1.68 9.05
CA ILE A 116 18.66 2.94 9.45
C ILE A 116 19.28 3.65 8.25
N ARG A 117 19.91 2.92 7.31
CA ARG A 117 20.43 3.52 6.07
C ARG A 117 19.32 4.20 5.27
N GLU A 118 18.18 3.54 5.09
CA GLU A 118 17.06 4.09 4.33
C GLU A 118 16.41 5.28 5.05
N LEU A 119 16.26 5.23 6.38
CA LEU A 119 15.72 6.35 7.15
C LEU A 119 16.69 7.54 7.18
N LYS A 120 18.00 7.32 7.28
CA LYS A 120 19.01 8.39 7.15
C LYS A 120 19.00 9.02 5.76
N ARG A 121 18.75 8.24 4.70
CA ARG A 121 18.58 8.78 3.35
C ARG A 121 17.35 9.69 3.25
N LEU A 122 16.26 9.36 3.96
CA LEU A 122 15.03 10.14 4.00
C LEU A 122 15.09 11.34 4.96
N SER A 123 16.10 11.45 5.82
CA SER A 123 16.25 12.59 6.74
C SER A 123 16.82 13.85 6.08
N ASP A 124 17.29 13.73 4.83
CA ASP A 124 17.94 14.81 4.07
C ASP A 124 19.05 15.51 4.87
N GLY A 125 19.80 14.77 5.69
CA GLY A 125 20.90 15.29 6.52
C GLY A 125 20.46 16.02 7.80
N LYS A 126 19.19 15.92 8.21
CA LYS A 126 18.69 16.49 9.48
C LYS A 126 19.10 15.61 10.66
N GLY A 127 20.25 15.90 11.24
CA GLY A 127 20.74 15.29 12.47
C GLY A 127 22.21 14.91 12.42
N THR A 128 22.64 14.15 13.42
CA THR A 128 23.96 13.52 13.53
C THR A 128 23.86 12.02 13.28
N GLU A 129 24.98 11.30 13.35
CA GLU A 129 24.95 9.84 13.21
C GLU A 129 24.19 9.15 14.35
N ASP A 130 24.26 9.73 15.55
CA ASP A 130 23.69 9.18 16.78
C ASP A 130 22.23 9.59 16.99
N LEU A 131 21.83 10.78 16.50
CA LEU A 131 20.47 11.29 16.63
C LEU A 131 20.03 11.98 15.34
N PHE A 132 18.99 11.48 14.70
CA PHE A 132 18.43 12.09 13.49
C PHE A 132 16.90 12.02 13.47
N VAL A 133 16.31 12.93 12.70
CA VAL A 133 14.85 13.05 12.57
C VAL A 133 14.42 12.73 11.15
N VAL A 134 13.29 12.04 11.01
CA VAL A 134 12.70 11.73 9.70
C VAL A 134 11.22 12.09 9.72
N ASN A 135 10.74 12.70 8.63
CA ASN A 135 9.30 12.80 8.41
C ASN A 135 8.87 11.67 7.49
N LEU A 136 8.26 10.64 8.07
CA LEU A 136 7.71 9.51 7.33
C LEU A 136 6.25 9.81 6.93
N TRP A 137 6.07 10.86 6.14
CA TRP A 137 4.79 11.33 5.60
C TRP A 137 3.68 11.47 6.68
N GLY A 138 3.98 12.28 7.71
CA GLY A 138 3.08 12.58 8.83
C GLY A 138 3.42 11.82 10.12
N TYR A 139 4.28 10.80 10.04
CA TYR A 139 4.91 10.20 11.22
C TYR A 139 6.31 10.80 11.39
N HIS A 140 6.44 11.73 12.32
CA HIS A 140 7.71 12.34 12.67
C HIS A 140 8.45 11.41 13.62
N LEU A 141 9.56 10.86 13.14
CA LEU A 141 10.40 9.94 13.89
C LEU A 141 11.62 10.69 14.41
N THR A 142 11.95 10.48 15.68
CA THR A 142 13.26 10.80 16.24
C THR A 142 13.95 9.47 16.54
N ILE A 143 15.09 9.23 15.91
CA ILE A 143 15.86 8.00 16.10
C ILE A 143 17.11 8.36 16.90
N GLU A 144 17.28 7.71 18.04
CA GLU A 144 18.44 7.84 18.92
C GLU A 144 19.18 6.49 19.01
N THR A 145 20.49 6.52 18.84
CA THR A 145 21.34 5.33 18.90
C THR A 145 21.70 5.03 20.36
N MET A 146 21.36 3.83 20.82
CA MET A 146 21.72 3.38 22.17
C MET A 146 23.09 2.70 22.14
N ILE A 147 24.09 3.39 22.68
CA ILE A 147 25.47 2.91 22.73
C ILE A 147 25.79 2.46 24.17
N GLU A 148 26.23 1.22 24.33
CA GLU A 148 26.72 0.69 25.59
C GLU A 148 28.11 0.09 25.37
N ASN A 149 29.09 0.46 26.19
CA ASN A 149 30.48 -0.01 26.08
C ASN A 149 31.10 0.15 24.68
N GLY A 150 30.76 1.24 23.97
CA GLY A 150 31.27 1.54 22.63
C GLY A 150 30.67 0.67 21.52
N LYS A 151 29.62 -0.10 21.79
CA LYS A 151 28.87 -0.89 20.80
C LYS A 151 27.43 -0.42 20.72
N VAL A 152 26.89 -0.40 19.50
CA VAL A 152 25.47 -0.13 19.28
C VAL A 152 24.66 -1.33 19.75
N MET A 153 23.84 -1.12 20.78
CA MET A 153 22.98 -2.16 21.35
C MET A 153 21.62 -2.15 20.67
N ASP A 154 20.99 -0.98 20.55
CA ASP A 154 19.69 -0.79 19.92
C ASP A 154 19.52 0.65 19.44
N TYR A 155 18.35 0.96 18.89
CA TYR A 155 17.91 2.31 18.57
C TYR A 155 16.55 2.57 19.20
N GLN A 156 16.42 3.71 19.87
CA GLN A 156 15.13 4.21 20.33
C GLN A 156 14.48 4.98 19.18
N VAL A 157 13.21 4.69 18.91
CA VAL A 157 12.40 5.33 17.88
C VAL A 157 11.21 5.99 18.56
N ASP A 158 11.31 7.30 18.74
CA ASP A 158 10.20 8.12 19.19
C ASP A 158 9.35 8.54 18.00
N ILE A 159 8.05 8.34 18.11
CA ILE A 159 7.10 8.54 17.03
C ILE A 159 6.11 9.61 17.46
N LYS A 160 6.00 10.68 16.66
CA LYS A 160 4.96 11.69 16.78
C LYS A 160 4.10 11.68 15.53
N CYS A 161 2.80 11.44 15.71
CA CYS A 161 1.81 11.37 14.64
C CYS A 161 1.13 12.73 14.46
N ASP A 162 1.34 13.32 13.29
CA ASP A 162 0.56 14.44 12.79
C ASP A 162 -0.56 13.90 11.88
N VAL A 163 -1.77 13.84 12.42
CA VAL A 163 -2.93 13.24 11.75
C VAL A 163 -3.31 14.03 10.49
N GLU A 164 -3.19 15.35 10.51
CA GLU A 164 -3.53 16.20 9.36
C GLU A 164 -2.54 15.96 8.22
N GLU A 165 -1.25 15.85 8.56
CA GLU A 165 -0.21 15.58 7.58
C GLU A 165 -0.33 14.18 6.97
N VAL A 166 -0.65 13.16 7.77
CA VAL A 166 -0.92 11.79 7.29
C VAL A 166 -2.08 11.79 6.27
N LEU A 167 -3.17 12.50 6.59
CA LEU A 167 -4.33 12.62 5.69
C LEU A 167 -3.97 13.36 4.40
N ARG A 168 -3.21 14.46 4.52
CA ARG A 168 -2.77 15.28 3.40
C ARG A 168 -1.91 14.50 2.42
N TYR A 169 -0.89 13.79 2.90
CA TYR A 169 -0.02 13.00 2.01
C TYR A 169 -0.74 11.81 1.40
N SER A 170 -1.67 11.19 2.14
CA SER A 170 -2.48 10.08 1.62
C SER A 170 -3.52 10.54 0.59
N ARG A 171 -3.67 11.86 0.37
CA ARG A 171 -4.70 12.46 -0.50
C ARG A 171 -6.12 11.99 -0.16
N ALA A 172 -6.33 11.56 1.09
CA ALA A 172 -7.62 11.08 1.56
C ALA A 172 -8.57 12.28 1.70
N ARG A 173 -9.76 12.21 1.08
CA ARG A 173 -10.79 13.24 1.24
C ARG A 173 -11.70 12.85 2.40
N THR A 174 -11.80 13.70 3.42
CA THR A 174 -12.64 13.45 4.62
C THR A 174 -14.14 13.47 4.32
N THR A 175 -14.55 14.00 3.17
CA THR A 175 -15.94 14.04 2.72
C THR A 175 -16.17 13.14 1.51
N ASN A 176 -17.07 12.15 1.64
CA ASN A 176 -17.57 11.31 0.54
C ASN A 176 -18.44 12.09 -0.49
N ALA A 177 -18.60 13.40 -0.32
CA ALA A 177 -19.35 14.28 -1.22
C ALA A 177 -18.58 14.45 -2.54
N GLY A 178 -18.76 13.52 -3.48
CA GLY A 178 -18.23 13.63 -4.84
C GLY A 178 -17.71 12.33 -5.46
N LYS A 179 -17.63 11.22 -4.72
CA LYS A 179 -17.09 9.94 -5.24
C LYS A 179 -17.94 9.26 -6.33
N ARG A 180 -19.15 9.77 -6.64
CA ARG A 180 -19.92 9.36 -7.83
C ARG A 180 -19.37 9.95 -9.13
N ASN A 181 -18.54 10.99 -9.06
CA ASN A 181 -17.80 11.48 -10.21
C ASN A 181 -16.44 10.81 -10.18
N MET A 182 -16.41 9.56 -10.65
CA MET A 182 -15.19 8.85 -11.03
C MET A 182 -14.31 9.82 -11.85
N ALA A 183 -12.98 9.72 -11.70
CA ALA A 183 -12.04 10.43 -12.55
C ALA A 183 -12.51 10.34 -14.01
N PRO A 184 -12.39 11.41 -14.83
CA PRO A 184 -12.88 11.38 -16.21
C PRO A 184 -12.21 10.23 -16.95
N THR A 185 -12.92 9.12 -17.05
CA THR A 185 -12.52 7.99 -17.86
C THR A 185 -12.72 8.46 -19.29
N LEU A 186 -11.66 8.37 -20.10
CA LEU A 186 -11.83 8.54 -21.53
C LEU A 186 -12.90 7.53 -21.98
N PRO A 187 -13.96 7.97 -22.68
CA PRO A 187 -14.98 7.06 -23.17
C PRO A 187 -14.29 6.01 -24.03
N ASN A 188 -14.61 4.74 -23.78
CA ASN A 188 -14.04 3.63 -24.55
C ASN A 188 -14.38 3.83 -26.04
N PRO A 189 -13.40 4.09 -26.92
CA PRO A 189 -13.66 4.31 -28.34
C PRO A 189 -14.14 3.05 -29.07
N LEU A 190 -14.03 1.87 -28.44
CA LEU A 190 -14.55 0.60 -28.93
C LEU A 190 -15.90 0.22 -28.31
N ARG A 191 -16.51 1.11 -27.50
CA ARG A 191 -17.88 0.93 -27.06
C ARG A 191 -18.78 1.26 -28.24
N ASN A 192 -18.97 0.27 -29.11
CA ASN A 192 -20.14 0.25 -29.96
C ASN A 192 -21.33 0.39 -29.01
N GLU A 193 -21.98 1.54 -29.03
CA GLU A 193 -23.29 1.69 -28.42
C GLU A 193 -24.11 0.52 -28.96
N MET A 194 -24.67 -0.30 -28.07
CA MET A 194 -25.55 -1.38 -28.50
C MET A 194 -26.81 -0.71 -29.03
N VAL A 195 -26.75 -0.27 -30.29
CA VAL A 195 -27.87 0.25 -31.04
C VAL A 195 -28.85 -0.91 -31.17
N THR A 196 -30.06 -0.74 -30.66
CA THR A 196 -31.11 -1.76 -30.81
C THR A 196 -31.43 -1.93 -32.29
N ARG A 197 -31.78 -3.17 -32.72
CA ARG A 197 -32.12 -3.46 -34.13
C ARG A 197 -33.11 -2.47 -34.75
N GLN A 198 -34.06 -1.97 -33.96
CA GLN A 198 -35.05 -0.97 -34.39
C GLN A 198 -34.42 0.36 -34.84
N GLN A 199 -33.36 0.82 -34.18
CA GLN A 199 -32.66 2.06 -34.54
C GLN A 199 -31.76 1.89 -35.78
N LEU A 200 -31.27 0.67 -36.03
CA LEU A 200 -30.53 0.35 -37.27
C LEU A 200 -31.45 0.37 -38.49
N ASP A 201 -32.69 -0.12 -38.35
CA ASP A 201 -33.67 -0.12 -39.45
C ASP A 201 -34.13 1.31 -39.80
N GLU A 202 -34.24 2.22 -38.82
CA GLU A 202 -34.57 3.64 -39.05
C GLU A 202 -33.46 4.44 -39.75
N LEU A 203 -32.20 4.06 -39.57
CA LEU A 203 -31.04 4.68 -40.25
C LEU A 203 -30.79 4.10 -41.65
N SER A 204 -31.44 3.00 -41.99
CA SER A 204 -31.30 2.29 -43.27
C SER A 204 -32.42 2.61 -44.27
N GLY A 205 -33.35 3.51 -43.92
CA GLY A 205 -34.50 3.94 -44.71
C GLY A 205 -34.32 5.29 -45.39
#